data_AF-A0A3M1IHP1-F1
#
_entry.id   AF-A0A3M1IHP1-F1
#
_cell.length_a   1.000
_cell.length_b   1.000
_cell.length_c   1.000
_cell.angle_alpha   90.00
_cell.angle_beta   90.00
_cell.angle_gamma   90.00
#
_symmetry.space_group_name_H-M   'P 1'
#
loop_
_entity.id
_entity.type
_entity.pdbx_description
1 polymer ?
#
loop_
_entity_poly.entity_id
_entity_poly.type
_entity_poly.pdbx_seq_one_letter_code
_entity_poly.pdbx_strand_id
1 'polypeptide(L)'
;MRVKSGFADFLRLGLAGHGCSRQASRTRGHNKISLPKEIYFLFSLMIPVHDQFLQKLLERQEFAIQIVQDAMPVKYAKKVDWNTLTQLKSSFIDDDLKSHQSDVLFEVLTKNKKKIKLYILFEHKSYVDKKTLFQLLRYTLRMYEGMIGNEFVPVIPVVFYHGEKKWAVPTSFHDLFPHEYKEWLDLTLNFSYLLNDISHYPKPKITEETLVQFIYYFMSHIFETRDEAGLAKLLKDLNDFILLLQEKK
;
A
#
# COMPACT_ATOMS: atom_id res chain seq x y z
N MET A 1 -34.84 -2.26 -8.00
CA MET A 1 -33.70 -3.02 -7.44
C MET A 1 -32.98 -2.14 -6.43
N ARG A 2 -32.92 -2.58 -5.16
CA ARG A 2 -32.31 -1.86 -4.03
C ARG A 2 -30.81 -2.16 -3.97
N VAL A 3 -29.96 -1.15 -4.06
CA VAL A 3 -28.60 -1.16 -3.49
C VAL A 3 -28.63 -0.24 -2.28
N LYS A 4 -28.94 -0.79 -1.11
CA LYS A 4 -28.81 -0.14 0.20
C LYS A 4 -28.15 -1.15 1.14
N SER A 5 -26.92 -0.88 1.59
CA SER A 5 -26.49 -0.99 3.01
C SER A 5 -24.97 -0.96 3.24
N GLY A 6 -24.11 -1.17 2.22
CA GLY A 6 -22.67 -1.42 2.47
C GLY A 6 -21.88 -0.33 3.22
N PHE A 7 -22.22 0.95 3.07
CA PHE A 7 -21.45 2.05 3.66
C PHE A 7 -21.85 2.38 5.12
N ALA A 8 -23.10 2.14 5.49
CA ALA A 8 -23.59 2.40 6.85
C ALA A 8 -23.20 1.27 7.83
N ASP A 9 -23.14 0.03 7.34
CA ASP A 9 -22.69 -1.13 8.13
C ASP A 9 -21.17 -1.08 8.40
N PHE A 10 -20.40 -0.39 7.55
CA PHE A 10 -18.95 -0.22 7.65
C PHE A 10 -18.51 0.60 8.87
N LEU A 11 -19.27 1.63 9.27
CA LEU A 11 -18.94 2.49 10.42
C LEU A 11 -19.04 1.76 11.77
N ARG A 12 -19.67 0.59 11.84
CA ARG A 12 -19.85 -0.18 13.09
C ARG A 12 -18.74 -1.19 13.39
N LEU A 13 -17.89 -1.53 12.42
CA LEU A 13 -16.92 -2.63 12.53
C LEU A 13 -15.54 -2.23 13.08
N GLY A 14 -15.22 -0.93 13.16
CA GLY A 14 -13.90 -0.44 13.59
C GLY A 14 -13.59 -0.46 15.09
N LEU A 15 -14.46 -1.01 15.94
CA LEU A 15 -14.35 -0.89 17.42
C LEU A 15 -13.91 -2.18 18.14
N ALA A 16 -13.62 -3.27 17.44
CA ALA A 16 -13.30 -4.55 18.08
C ALA A 16 -11.97 -5.14 17.57
N GLY A 17 -10.86 -4.85 18.25
CA GLY A 17 -9.56 -5.49 17.96
C GLY A 17 -8.39 -4.86 18.71
N HIS A 18 -8.06 -5.39 19.88
CA HIS A 18 -7.00 -4.91 20.77
C HIS A 18 -5.58 -5.35 20.38
N GLY A 19 -4.60 -4.51 20.77
CA GLY A 19 -3.43 -4.95 21.54
C GLY A 19 -2.06 -4.69 20.92
N CYS A 20 -1.40 -3.57 21.26
CA CYS A 20 0.07 -3.57 21.34
C CYS A 20 0.61 -2.49 22.29
N SER A 21 1.38 -2.95 23.27
CA SER A 21 1.94 -2.17 24.37
C SER A 21 3.45 -1.91 24.20
N ARG A 22 3.85 -0.69 24.55
CA ARG A 22 5.10 -0.29 25.24
C ARG A 22 6.44 -0.67 24.60
N GLN A 23 7.15 0.36 24.11
CA GLN A 23 8.48 0.73 24.61
C GLN A 23 8.84 2.16 24.19
N ALA A 24 9.32 2.95 25.16
CA ALA A 24 9.69 4.35 24.99
C ALA A 24 11.11 4.60 25.51
N SER A 25 11.71 5.69 25.01
CA SER A 25 12.96 6.36 25.40
C SER A 25 14.20 5.92 24.59
N ARG A 26 15.09 6.79 24.08
CA ARG A 26 15.43 8.20 24.36
C ARG A 26 16.00 8.86 23.09
N THR A 27 15.75 10.15 22.86
CA THR A 27 16.75 11.19 22.46
C THR A 27 16.10 12.57 22.37
N ARG A 28 16.81 13.60 22.88
CA ARG A 28 16.41 15.00 23.05
C ARG A 28 16.52 15.80 21.74
N GLY A 29 15.71 16.86 21.65
CA GLY A 29 16.19 18.14 21.10
C GLY A 29 15.57 18.65 19.80
N HIS A 30 14.25 18.74 19.69
CA HIS A 30 13.57 19.77 18.88
C HIS A 30 12.21 20.05 19.53
N ASN A 31 11.76 21.30 19.54
CA ASN A 31 10.41 21.69 19.97
C ASN A 31 9.37 20.97 19.10
N LYS A 32 9.07 19.72 19.45
CA LYS A 32 7.88 19.01 18.99
C LYS A 32 6.78 19.44 19.92
N ILE A 33 5.75 20.08 19.37
CA ILE A 33 4.44 20.11 20.00
C ILE A 33 4.07 18.65 20.25
N SER A 34 4.17 18.21 21.51
CA SER A 34 3.81 16.85 21.89
C SER A 34 2.29 16.79 21.94
N LEU A 35 1.67 16.24 20.89
CA LEU A 35 0.24 15.95 20.92
C LEU A 35 -0.06 15.06 22.15
N PRO A 36 -1.18 15.28 22.85
CA PRO A 36 -1.64 14.41 23.93
C PRO A 36 -1.60 12.94 23.50
N LYS A 37 -1.23 12.04 24.41
CA LYS A 37 -1.05 10.61 24.09
C LYS A 37 -2.34 9.96 23.58
N GLU A 38 -3.47 10.52 23.99
CA GLU A 38 -4.83 10.16 23.61
C GLU A 38 -5.07 10.41 22.12
N ILE A 39 -4.51 11.49 21.57
CA ILE A 39 -4.58 11.82 20.15
C ILE A 39 -3.72 10.84 19.34
N TYR A 40 -2.49 10.55 19.78
CA TYR A 40 -1.66 9.49 19.16
C TYR A 40 -2.33 8.12 19.16
N PHE A 41 -3.06 7.79 20.23
CA PHE A 41 -3.82 6.54 20.34
C PHE A 41 -4.97 6.50 19.32
N LEU A 42 -5.76 7.57 19.18
CA LEU A 42 -6.79 7.68 18.15
C LEU A 42 -6.21 7.57 16.73
N PHE A 43 -5.05 8.17 16.45
CA PHE A 43 -4.35 7.98 15.17
C PHE A 43 -3.92 6.55 14.92
N SER A 44 -3.37 5.87 15.93
CA SER A 44 -2.99 4.47 15.82
C SER A 44 -4.19 3.55 15.54
N LEU A 45 -5.40 3.95 15.93
CA LEU A 45 -6.64 3.24 15.63
C LEU A 45 -7.15 3.49 14.21
N MET A 46 -6.85 4.65 13.63
CA MET A 46 -7.25 4.97 12.25
C MET A 46 -6.37 4.25 11.21
N ILE A 47 -5.08 4.10 11.48
CA ILE A 47 -4.12 3.45 10.57
C ILE A 47 -4.59 2.07 10.05
N PRO A 48 -5.00 1.11 10.91
CA PRO A 48 -5.55 -0.17 10.44
C PRO A 48 -6.82 -0.02 9.58
N VAL A 49 -7.64 1.00 9.85
CA VAL A 49 -8.88 1.28 9.10
C VAL A 49 -8.55 1.76 7.68
N HIS A 50 -7.47 2.53 7.51
CA HIS A 50 -7.03 3.01 6.20
C HIS A 50 -6.40 1.91 5.35
N ASP A 51 -5.62 1.03 5.96
CA ASP A 51 -5.10 -0.17 5.29
C ASP A 51 -6.22 -1.10 4.83
N GLN A 52 -7.20 -1.36 5.70
CA GLN A 52 -8.38 -2.15 5.35
C GLN A 52 -9.21 -1.46 4.26
N PHE A 53 -9.29 -0.14 4.27
CA PHE A 53 -9.97 0.62 3.23
C PHE A 53 -9.28 0.43 1.87
N LEU A 54 -7.95 0.51 1.83
CA LEU A 54 -7.18 0.32 0.60
C LEU A 54 -7.27 -1.12 0.07
N GLN A 55 -7.24 -2.11 0.97
CA GLN A 55 -7.52 -3.50 0.60
C GLN A 55 -8.91 -3.68 0.01
N LYS A 56 -9.95 -3.09 0.61
CA LYS A 56 -11.32 -3.15 0.07
C LYS A 56 -11.44 -2.48 -1.29
N LEU A 57 -10.69 -1.41 -1.53
CA LEU A 57 -10.63 -0.79 -2.86
C LEU A 57 -10.02 -1.75 -3.89
N LEU A 58 -8.96 -2.48 -3.50
CA LEU A 58 -8.33 -3.49 -4.34
C LEU A 58 -9.23 -4.70 -4.66
N GLU A 59 -10.29 -4.96 -3.88
CA GLU A 59 -11.29 -5.97 -4.23
C GLU A 59 -12.11 -5.56 -5.48
N ARG A 60 -12.17 -4.27 -5.80
CA ARG A 60 -12.80 -3.76 -7.03
C ARG A 60 -11.77 -3.71 -8.15
N GLN A 61 -11.99 -4.53 -9.18
CA GLN A 61 -11.03 -4.76 -10.26
C GLN A 61 -10.60 -3.46 -10.95
N GLU A 62 -11.51 -2.53 -11.19
CA GLU A 62 -11.22 -1.24 -11.82
C GLU A 62 -10.23 -0.40 -11.02
N PHE A 63 -10.33 -0.39 -9.69
CA PHE A 63 -9.37 0.33 -8.84
C PHE A 63 -8.07 -0.43 -8.72
N ALA A 64 -8.12 -1.76 -8.59
CA ALA A 64 -6.92 -2.57 -8.58
C ALA A 64 -6.08 -2.37 -9.86
N ILE A 65 -6.73 -2.33 -11.03
CA ILE A 65 -6.05 -2.06 -12.30
C ILE A 65 -5.37 -0.69 -12.26
N GLN A 66 -6.10 0.37 -11.91
CA GLN A 66 -5.53 1.72 -11.88
C GLN A 66 -4.36 1.82 -10.90
N ILE A 67 -4.55 1.28 -9.68
CA ILE A 67 -3.57 1.32 -8.61
C ILE A 67 -2.28 0.61 -9.05
N VAL A 68 -2.39 -0.61 -9.56
CA VAL A 68 -1.23 -1.39 -10.05
C VAL A 68 -0.57 -0.73 -11.25
N GLN A 69 -1.34 -0.14 -12.16
CA GLN A 69 -0.80 0.59 -13.31
C GLN A 69 0.05 1.78 -12.88
N ASP A 70 -0.41 2.54 -11.89
CA ASP A 70 0.32 3.72 -11.37
C ASP A 70 1.68 3.33 -10.79
N ALA A 71 1.77 2.15 -10.16
CA ALA A 71 3.01 1.63 -9.61
C ALA A 71 3.96 1.01 -10.66
N MET A 72 3.48 0.74 -11.88
CA MET A 72 4.23 0.00 -12.89
C MET A 72 4.85 0.90 -13.95
N PRO A 73 6.16 0.78 -14.24
CA PRO A 73 6.77 1.51 -15.34
C PRO A 73 6.04 1.27 -16.66
N VAL A 74 5.76 2.36 -17.39
CA VAL A 74 4.96 2.36 -18.64
C VAL A 74 5.39 1.27 -19.63
N LYS A 75 6.70 1.00 -19.74
CA LYS A 75 7.26 -0.03 -20.62
C LYS A 75 6.78 -1.45 -20.31
N TYR A 76 6.49 -1.75 -19.04
CA TYR A 76 5.96 -3.03 -18.59
C TYR A 76 4.45 -3.03 -18.59
N ALA A 77 3.82 -1.93 -18.15
CA ALA A 77 2.37 -1.80 -18.09
C ALA A 77 1.71 -2.02 -19.46
N LYS A 78 2.35 -1.58 -20.55
CA LYS A 78 1.88 -1.78 -21.94
C LYS A 78 1.87 -3.25 -22.39
N LYS A 79 2.56 -4.15 -21.70
CA LYS A 79 2.67 -5.58 -22.02
C LYS A 79 1.65 -6.45 -21.26
N VAL A 80 0.89 -5.87 -20.36
CA VAL A 80 -0.09 -6.55 -19.50
C VAL A 80 -1.49 -6.48 -20.13
N ASP A 81 -2.27 -7.56 -19.97
CA ASP A 81 -3.69 -7.66 -20.29
C ASP A 81 -4.51 -7.41 -19.01
N TRP A 82 -4.74 -6.13 -18.71
CA TRP A 82 -5.29 -5.69 -17.41
C TRP A 82 -6.67 -6.24 -17.07
N ASN A 83 -7.46 -6.60 -18.08
CA ASN A 83 -8.79 -7.20 -17.89
C ASN A 83 -8.71 -8.59 -17.24
N THR A 84 -7.51 -9.19 -17.18
CA THR A 84 -7.25 -10.49 -16.56
C THR A 84 -6.73 -10.38 -15.12
N LEU A 85 -6.55 -9.16 -14.60
CA LEU A 85 -6.07 -8.93 -13.24
C LEU A 85 -7.07 -9.53 -12.25
N THR A 86 -6.59 -10.48 -11.46
CA THR A 86 -7.39 -11.21 -10.46
C THR A 86 -6.65 -11.32 -9.15
N GLN A 87 -7.32 -11.00 -8.06
CA GLN A 87 -6.76 -11.12 -6.72
C GLN A 87 -6.76 -12.59 -6.31
N LEU A 88 -5.60 -13.10 -5.89
CA LEU A 88 -5.46 -14.44 -5.34
C LEU A 88 -5.83 -14.43 -3.86
N LYS A 89 -6.61 -15.41 -3.42
CA LYS A 89 -6.97 -15.56 -2.00
C LYS A 89 -5.73 -15.84 -1.16
N SER A 90 -5.67 -15.23 0.02
CA SER A 90 -4.59 -15.35 1.01
C SER A 90 -4.37 -16.75 1.58
N SER A 91 -5.13 -17.77 1.17
CA SER A 91 -4.91 -19.17 1.56
C SER A 91 -3.60 -19.77 1.02
N PHE A 92 -2.94 -19.10 0.07
CA PHE A 92 -1.61 -19.48 -0.45
C PHE A 92 -0.46 -18.85 0.35
N ILE A 93 -0.77 -18.04 1.35
CA ILE A 93 0.16 -17.20 2.08
C ILE A 93 0.25 -17.79 3.49
N ASP A 94 1.42 -18.38 3.78
CA ASP A 94 1.82 -19.07 5.02
C ASP A 94 1.42 -18.27 6.29
N ASP A 95 1.22 -18.93 7.43
CA ASP A 95 0.74 -18.27 8.66
C ASP A 95 1.69 -17.15 9.14
N ASP A 96 2.99 -17.22 8.82
CA ASP A 96 3.96 -16.14 9.08
C ASP A 96 3.70 -14.88 8.24
N LEU A 97 3.23 -15.04 7.00
CA LEU A 97 2.90 -13.91 6.12
C LEU A 97 1.56 -13.27 6.53
N LYS A 98 0.65 -14.01 7.17
CA LYS A 98 -0.63 -13.47 7.71
C LYS A 98 -0.43 -12.42 8.81
N SER A 99 0.77 -12.30 9.37
CA SER A 99 1.11 -11.26 10.35
C SER A 99 1.00 -9.83 9.78
N HIS A 100 1.04 -9.68 8.46
CA HIS A 100 0.86 -8.40 7.77
C HIS A 100 -0.53 -8.41 7.11
N GLN A 101 -1.54 -7.96 7.85
CA GLN A 101 -2.94 -7.97 7.43
C GLN A 101 -3.22 -7.17 6.14
N SER A 102 -2.23 -6.52 5.56
CA SER A 102 -2.37 -5.58 4.44
C SER A 102 -1.89 -6.11 3.10
N ASP A 103 -1.21 -7.24 3.06
CA ASP A 103 -0.59 -7.67 1.80
C ASP A 103 -1.61 -8.24 0.80
N VAL A 104 -1.41 -7.95 -0.50
CA VAL A 104 -2.28 -8.45 -1.57
C VAL A 104 -1.47 -9.10 -2.67
N LEU A 105 -1.93 -10.26 -3.16
CA LEU A 105 -1.33 -10.95 -4.29
C LEU A 105 -2.31 -10.96 -5.47
N PHE A 106 -1.85 -10.49 -6.63
CA PHE A 106 -2.59 -10.58 -7.88
C PHE A 106 -1.92 -11.55 -8.86
N GLU A 107 -2.72 -12.16 -9.72
CA GLU A 107 -2.30 -12.80 -10.95
C GLU A 107 -2.86 -11.99 -12.14
N VAL A 108 -2.05 -11.85 -13.18
CA VAL A 108 -2.47 -11.22 -14.44
C VAL A 108 -1.75 -11.86 -15.61
N LEU A 109 -2.39 -11.86 -16.78
CA LEU A 109 -1.79 -12.29 -18.02
C LEU A 109 -1.09 -11.13 -18.72
N THR A 110 0.05 -11.44 -19.34
CA THR A 110 0.62 -10.61 -20.39
C THR A 110 -0.20 -10.72 -21.66
N LYS A 111 -0.02 -9.77 -22.59
CA LYS A 111 -0.63 -9.82 -23.93
C LYS A 111 -0.29 -11.10 -24.71
N ASN A 112 0.86 -11.72 -24.40
CA ASN A 112 1.28 -13.00 -24.97
C ASN A 112 0.78 -14.22 -24.17
N LYS A 113 -0.22 -14.03 -23.30
CA LYS A 113 -0.88 -15.09 -22.51
C LYS A 113 0.05 -15.84 -21.55
N LYS A 114 1.16 -15.21 -21.13
CA LYS A 114 2.01 -15.68 -20.02
C LYS A 114 1.57 -15.05 -18.71
N LYS A 115 1.57 -15.83 -17.63
CA LYS A 115 1.21 -15.38 -16.28
C LYS A 115 2.35 -14.58 -15.64
N ILE A 116 1.97 -13.55 -14.88
CA ILE A 116 2.83 -12.87 -13.91
C ILE A 116 2.03 -12.68 -12.61
N LYS A 117 2.73 -12.62 -11.49
CA LYS A 117 2.16 -12.30 -10.19
C LYS A 117 2.65 -10.95 -9.71
N LEU A 118 1.78 -10.20 -9.07
CA LEU A 118 2.08 -8.90 -8.47
C LEU A 118 1.83 -9.00 -6.98
N TYR A 119 2.90 -8.91 -6.19
CA TYR A 119 2.81 -8.94 -4.74
C TYR A 119 2.88 -7.51 -4.21
N ILE A 120 1.79 -7.05 -3.61
CA ILE A 120 1.62 -5.68 -3.14
C ILE A 120 1.74 -5.66 -1.61
N LEU A 121 2.71 -4.89 -1.13
CA LEU A 121 2.92 -4.56 0.27
C LEU A 121 2.47 -3.11 0.51
N PHE A 122 1.51 -2.91 1.40
CA PHE A 122 1.14 -1.56 1.89
C PHE A 122 2.00 -1.19 3.10
N GLU A 123 2.63 -0.03 3.02
CA GLU A 123 3.51 0.47 4.06
C GLU A 123 3.09 1.89 4.47
N HIS A 124 2.49 2.00 5.65
CA HIS A 124 1.90 3.23 6.19
C HIS A 124 2.63 3.79 7.42
N LYS A 125 3.84 3.31 7.72
CA LYS A 125 4.54 3.66 8.97
C LYS A 125 5.03 5.11 8.99
N SER A 126 5.01 5.71 10.18
CA SER A 126 5.65 7.01 10.47
C SER A 126 7.18 6.97 10.39
N TYR A 127 7.76 5.78 10.33
CA TYR A 127 9.17 5.54 10.09
C TYR A 127 9.36 4.56 8.93
N VAL A 128 10.40 4.79 8.15
CA VAL A 128 10.78 3.88 7.06
C VAL A 128 11.42 2.63 7.67
N ASP A 129 10.84 1.47 7.41
CA ASP A 129 11.40 0.19 7.86
C ASP A 129 12.50 -0.27 6.90
N LYS A 130 13.76 -0.21 7.37
CA LYS A 130 14.91 -0.67 6.58
C LYS A 130 14.85 -2.15 6.23
N LYS A 131 13.97 -2.92 6.88
CA LYS A 131 13.77 -4.35 6.61
C LYS A 131 12.83 -4.63 5.45
N THR A 132 12.13 -3.65 4.89
CA THR A 132 11.15 -3.86 3.82
C THR A 132 11.73 -4.64 2.63
N LEU A 133 12.97 -4.32 2.20
CA LEU A 133 13.60 -5.05 1.09
C LEU A 133 13.81 -6.54 1.43
N PHE A 134 14.28 -6.86 2.63
CA PHE A 134 14.46 -8.26 3.07
C PHE A 134 13.13 -8.99 3.27
N GLN A 135 12.09 -8.27 3.73
CA GLN A 135 10.74 -8.79 3.84
C GLN A 135 10.19 -9.19 2.47
N LEU A 136 10.27 -8.29 1.48
CA LEU A 136 9.85 -8.56 0.10
C LEU A 136 10.63 -9.74 -0.50
N LEU A 137 11.94 -9.78 -0.30
CA LEU A 137 12.78 -10.89 -0.77
C LEU A 137 12.32 -12.22 -0.15
N ARG A 138 12.15 -12.28 1.18
CA ARG A 138 11.69 -13.48 1.88
C ARG A 138 10.34 -13.97 1.36
N TYR A 139 9.41 -13.06 1.15
CA TYR A 139 8.06 -13.40 0.70
C TYR A 139 8.02 -13.84 -0.75
N THR A 140 8.79 -13.17 -1.61
CA THR A 140 8.95 -13.57 -3.01
C THR A 140 9.58 -14.95 -3.11
N LEU A 141 10.61 -15.23 -2.31
CA LEU A 141 11.24 -16.55 -2.23
C LEU A 141 10.22 -17.63 -1.80
N ARG A 142 9.43 -17.38 -0.74
CA ARG A 142 8.38 -18.32 -0.32
C ARG A 142 7.35 -18.61 -1.42
N MET A 143 6.98 -17.61 -2.22
CA MET A 143 6.08 -17.84 -3.36
C MET A 143 6.73 -18.75 -4.42
N TYR A 144 8.03 -18.60 -4.67
CA TYR A 144 8.77 -19.46 -5.59
C TYR A 144 8.99 -20.87 -5.04
N GLU A 145 9.23 -21.03 -3.75
CA GLU A 145 9.27 -22.35 -3.09
C GLU A 145 7.95 -23.10 -3.32
N GLY A 146 6.81 -22.42 -3.21
CA GLY A 146 5.49 -22.97 -3.54
C GLY A 146 5.29 -23.33 -5.02
N MET A 147 6.17 -22.88 -5.93
CA MET A 147 6.14 -23.24 -7.35
C MET A 147 7.06 -24.41 -7.69
N ILE A 148 7.83 -24.95 -6.74
CA ILE A 148 8.67 -26.13 -6.98
C ILE A 148 7.78 -27.31 -7.43
N GLY A 149 8.14 -27.93 -8.56
CA GLY A 149 7.33 -28.98 -9.21
C GLY A 149 6.21 -28.46 -10.11
N ASN A 150 6.06 -27.14 -10.26
CA ASN A 150 5.10 -26.47 -11.14
C ASN A 150 5.82 -25.50 -12.10
N GLU A 151 5.07 -24.84 -12.99
CA GLU A 151 5.61 -23.76 -13.84
C GLU A 151 5.95 -22.53 -12.99
N PHE A 152 7.19 -22.05 -13.10
CA PHE A 152 7.62 -20.81 -12.47
C PHE A 152 7.05 -19.61 -13.23
N VAL A 153 6.43 -18.69 -12.50
CA VAL A 153 5.92 -17.43 -13.04
C VAL A 153 6.59 -16.24 -12.34
N PRO A 154 6.95 -15.16 -13.06
CA PRO A 154 7.56 -13.99 -12.43
C PRO A 154 6.66 -13.40 -11.34
N VAL A 155 7.23 -13.20 -10.16
CA VAL A 155 6.62 -12.44 -9.06
C VAL A 155 7.27 -11.07 -9.02
N ILE A 156 6.47 -10.02 -9.19
CA ILE A 156 6.91 -8.62 -9.14
C ILE A 156 6.45 -8.02 -7.81
N PRO A 157 7.37 -7.71 -6.88
CA PRO A 157 7.03 -7.04 -5.64
C PRO A 157 6.77 -5.55 -5.88
N VAL A 158 5.76 -5.02 -5.22
CA VAL A 158 5.33 -3.63 -5.29
C VAL A 158 5.11 -3.12 -3.88
N VAL A 159 5.70 -1.97 -3.55
CA VAL A 159 5.46 -1.26 -2.30
C VAL A 159 4.59 -0.05 -2.60
N PHE A 160 3.43 0.01 -1.98
CA PHE A 160 2.64 1.24 -1.89
C PHE A 160 2.98 1.93 -0.59
N TYR A 161 3.67 3.05 -0.70
CA TYR A 161 4.16 3.79 0.44
C TYR A 161 3.42 5.11 0.59
N HIS A 162 2.89 5.36 1.77
CA HIS A 162 2.22 6.62 2.11
C HIS A 162 2.57 7.12 3.51
N GLY A 163 3.82 6.90 3.93
CA GLY A 163 4.32 7.31 5.25
C GLY A 163 4.70 8.80 5.33
N GLU A 164 4.98 9.27 6.54
CA GLU A 164 5.28 10.68 6.84
C GLU A 164 6.67 11.13 6.33
N LYS A 165 7.61 10.19 6.19
CA LYS A 165 8.99 10.50 5.81
C LYS A 165 9.22 10.16 4.36
N LYS A 166 10.23 10.78 3.74
CA LYS A 166 10.69 10.35 2.42
C LYS A 166 11.16 8.88 2.48
N TRP A 167 10.78 8.08 1.48
CA TRP A 167 11.26 6.71 1.35
C TRP A 167 12.79 6.68 1.25
N ALA A 168 13.42 5.83 2.06
CA ALA A 168 14.87 5.73 2.16
C ALA A 168 15.39 4.27 2.10
N VAL A 169 14.53 3.31 1.76
CA VAL A 169 14.96 1.92 1.51
C VAL A 169 15.37 1.80 0.05
N PRO A 170 16.54 1.21 -0.25
CA PRO A 170 16.92 0.96 -1.63
C PRO A 170 15.93 0.01 -2.34
N THR A 171 15.67 0.26 -3.62
CA THR A 171 14.70 -0.51 -4.41
C THR A 171 15.30 -1.72 -5.11
N SER A 172 16.63 -1.84 -5.13
CA SER A 172 17.37 -3.02 -5.58
C SER A 172 18.27 -3.58 -4.47
N PHE A 173 18.46 -4.91 -4.48
CA PHE A 173 19.42 -5.57 -3.60
C PHE A 173 20.86 -5.09 -3.86
N HIS A 174 21.18 -4.78 -5.12
CA HIS A 174 22.50 -4.27 -5.51
C HIS A 174 22.79 -2.89 -4.90
N ASP A 175 21.77 -2.07 -4.65
CA ASP A 175 21.91 -0.74 -4.06
C ASP A 175 22.30 -0.77 -2.56
N LEU A 176 22.32 -1.96 -1.94
CA LEU A 176 22.84 -2.13 -0.57
C LEU A 176 24.37 -2.06 -0.51
N PHE A 177 25.05 -2.31 -1.63
CA PHE A 177 26.49 -2.47 -1.67
C PHE A 177 27.19 -1.18 -2.14
N PRO A 178 28.33 -0.83 -1.53
CA PRO A 178 29.23 0.17 -2.08
C PRO A 178 29.66 -0.13 -3.53
N HIS A 179 30.02 0.90 -4.29
CA HIS A 179 30.40 0.78 -5.71
C HIS A 179 31.60 -0.14 -5.94
N GLU A 180 32.47 -0.29 -4.94
CA GLU A 180 33.64 -1.16 -4.95
C GLU A 180 33.30 -2.63 -5.21
N TYR A 181 32.07 -3.07 -4.88
CA TYR A 181 31.62 -4.44 -5.13
C TYR A 181 31.03 -4.67 -6.52
N LYS A 182 30.93 -3.64 -7.37
CA LYS A 182 30.17 -3.67 -8.62
C LYS A 182 30.51 -4.84 -9.55
N GLU A 183 31.78 -5.21 -9.65
CA GLU A 183 32.23 -6.33 -10.50
C GLU A 183 31.75 -7.71 -10.01
N TRP A 184 31.38 -7.83 -8.73
CA TRP A 184 30.91 -9.07 -8.11
C TRP A 184 29.40 -9.21 -8.13
N LEU A 185 28.65 -8.11 -8.32
CA LEU A 185 27.19 -8.09 -8.11
C LEU A 185 26.42 -8.98 -9.10
N ASP A 186 26.96 -9.22 -10.30
CA ASP A 186 26.35 -10.11 -11.29
C ASP A 186 26.29 -11.59 -10.83
N LEU A 187 27.10 -11.97 -9.84
CA LEU A 187 27.09 -13.29 -9.21
C LEU A 187 26.17 -13.36 -7.97
N THR A 188 25.44 -12.28 -7.66
CA THR A 188 24.60 -12.17 -6.46
C THR A 188 23.10 -12.14 -6.80
N LEU A 189 22.25 -11.86 -5.80
CA LEU A 189 20.80 -11.81 -5.96
C LEU A 189 20.39 -10.61 -6.83
N ASN A 190 19.93 -10.89 -8.04
CA ASN A 190 19.25 -9.91 -8.88
C ASN A 190 17.78 -9.76 -8.43
N PHE A 191 17.56 -8.92 -7.41
CA PHE A 191 16.26 -8.66 -6.83
C PHE A 191 15.98 -7.15 -6.75
N SER A 192 14.79 -6.75 -7.22
CA SER A 192 14.30 -5.37 -7.16
C SER A 192 12.79 -5.36 -6.98
N TYR A 193 12.26 -4.24 -6.48
CA TYR A 193 10.82 -4.03 -6.34
C TYR A 193 10.39 -2.67 -6.90
N LEU A 194 9.10 -2.54 -7.19
CA LEU A 194 8.50 -1.29 -7.62
C LEU A 194 8.06 -0.49 -6.40
N LEU A 195 8.45 0.78 -6.33
CA LEU A 195 7.99 1.70 -5.29
C LEU A 195 6.98 2.68 -5.90
N ASN A 196 5.77 2.67 -5.37
CA ASN A 196 4.80 3.74 -5.56
C ASN A 196 4.73 4.59 -4.28
N ASP A 197 5.51 5.67 -4.25
CA ASP A 197 5.53 6.61 -3.14
C ASP A 197 4.47 7.70 -3.37
N ILE A 198 3.37 7.61 -2.62
CA ILE A 198 2.27 8.58 -2.63
C ILE A 198 2.31 9.49 -1.40
N SER A 199 3.38 9.50 -0.61
CA SER A 199 3.46 10.28 0.66
C SER A 199 3.17 11.78 0.52
N HIS A 200 3.35 12.35 -0.68
CA HIS A 200 3.11 13.78 -0.95
C HIS A 200 2.24 13.94 -2.21
N TYR A 201 1.03 13.39 -2.18
CA TYR A 201 0.15 13.39 -3.34
C TYR A 201 -0.64 14.71 -3.44
N PRO A 202 -0.54 15.47 -4.55
CA PRO A 202 -1.24 16.75 -4.67
C PRO A 202 -2.76 16.55 -4.71
N LYS A 203 -3.51 17.54 -4.22
CA LYS A 203 -4.98 17.52 -4.30
C LYS A 203 -5.41 17.43 -5.77
N PRO A 204 -6.10 16.36 -6.20
CA PRO A 204 -6.58 16.26 -7.56
C PRO A 204 -7.79 17.18 -7.77
N LYS A 205 -8.11 17.46 -9.03
CA LYS A 205 -9.45 17.96 -9.38
C LYS A 205 -10.45 16.88 -9.02
N ILE A 206 -11.50 17.20 -8.28
CA ILE A 206 -12.51 16.23 -7.87
C ILE A 206 -13.42 15.92 -9.07
N THR A 207 -13.28 14.72 -9.61
CA THR A 207 -14.07 14.15 -10.71
C THR A 207 -14.26 12.64 -10.49
N GLU A 208 -15.13 11.99 -11.25
CA GLU A 208 -15.31 10.53 -11.15
C GLU A 208 -14.05 9.75 -11.58
N GLU A 209 -13.37 10.23 -12.62
CA GLU A 209 -12.14 9.65 -13.15
C GLU A 209 -10.95 9.78 -12.18
N THR A 210 -11.06 10.67 -11.20
CA THR A 210 -9.98 10.99 -10.25
C THR A 210 -10.16 10.36 -8.88
N LEU A 211 -11.08 9.40 -8.73
CA LEU A 211 -11.36 8.76 -7.44
C LEU A 211 -10.10 8.11 -6.82
N VAL A 212 -9.29 7.40 -7.61
CA VAL A 212 -8.04 6.78 -7.10
C VAL A 212 -7.03 7.85 -6.66
N GLN A 213 -6.92 8.94 -7.42
CA GLN A 213 -6.07 10.09 -7.09
C GLN A 213 -6.56 10.80 -5.83
N PHE A 214 -7.88 10.87 -5.63
CA PHE A 214 -8.47 11.43 -4.42
C PHE A 214 -8.19 10.54 -3.22
N ILE A 215 -8.24 9.22 -3.39
CA ILE A 215 -7.82 8.26 -2.37
C ILE A 215 -6.34 8.43 -2.03
N TYR A 216 -5.45 8.58 -3.01
CA TYR A 216 -4.04 8.84 -2.76
C TYR A 216 -3.81 10.17 -2.03
N TYR A 217 -4.49 11.23 -2.44
CA TYR A 217 -4.51 12.50 -1.73
C TYR A 217 -4.93 12.30 -0.26
N PHE A 218 -6.05 11.62 -0.03
CA PHE A 218 -6.57 11.37 1.31
C PHE A 218 -5.59 10.54 2.17
N MET A 219 -4.96 9.51 1.59
CA MET A 219 -3.95 8.68 2.26
C MET A 219 -2.66 9.44 2.58
N SER A 220 -2.21 10.32 1.69
CA SER A 220 -1.00 11.11 1.89
C SER A 220 -1.17 12.20 2.97
N HIS A 221 -2.39 12.71 3.12
CA HIS A 221 -2.71 13.79 4.08
C HIS A 221 -3.17 13.26 5.44
N ILE A 222 -3.16 11.94 5.65
CA ILE A 222 -3.57 11.33 6.92
C ILE A 222 -2.80 11.90 8.12
N PHE A 223 -1.50 12.20 7.96
CA PHE A 223 -0.69 12.77 9.04
C PHE A 223 -0.97 14.25 9.31
N GLU A 224 -1.60 14.97 8.37
CA GLU A 224 -2.05 16.35 8.60
C GLU A 224 -3.24 16.41 9.54
N THR A 225 -4.02 15.32 9.65
CA THR A 225 -5.21 15.28 10.52
C THR A 225 -4.88 15.28 12.02
N ARG A 226 -3.59 15.34 12.38
CA ARG A 226 -3.07 15.39 13.76
C ARG A 226 -3.57 16.56 14.60
N ASP A 227 -4.05 17.61 13.96
CA ASP A 227 -4.77 18.71 14.60
C ASP A 227 -6.19 18.88 14.01
N GLU A 228 -7.00 19.66 14.72
CA GLU A 228 -8.41 19.89 14.37
C GLU A 228 -8.56 20.54 12.99
N ALA A 229 -7.64 21.43 12.61
CA ALA A 229 -7.67 22.13 11.34
C ALA A 229 -7.43 21.19 10.16
N GLY A 230 -6.44 20.31 10.27
CA GLY A 230 -6.15 19.29 9.26
C GLY A 230 -7.26 18.26 9.14
N LEU A 231 -7.85 17.82 10.25
CA LEU A 231 -9.01 16.92 10.24
C LEU A 231 -10.22 17.58 9.57
N ALA A 232 -10.56 18.82 9.95
CA ALA A 232 -11.68 19.55 9.37
C ALA A 232 -11.51 19.78 7.86
N LYS A 233 -10.29 20.11 7.42
CA LYS A 233 -9.94 20.24 6.00
C LYS A 233 -10.16 18.92 5.25
N LEU A 234 -9.66 17.81 5.77
CA LEU A 234 -9.77 16.51 5.09
C LEU A 234 -11.23 16.01 5.05
N LEU A 235 -12.00 16.21 6.12
CA LEU A 235 -13.42 15.88 6.15
C LEU A 235 -14.23 16.73 5.18
N LYS A 236 -13.91 18.01 5.04
CA LYS A 236 -14.52 18.89 4.03
C LYS A 236 -14.23 18.37 2.62
N ASP A 237 -12.97 18.06 2.32
CA ASP A 237 -12.58 17.53 1.02
C ASP A 237 -13.30 16.21 0.70
N LEU A 238 -13.47 15.34 1.69
CA LEU A 238 -14.23 14.10 1.56
C LEU A 238 -15.72 14.36 1.31
N ASN A 239 -16.31 15.34 2.01
CA ASN A 239 -17.71 15.70 1.83
C ASN A 239 -17.97 16.28 0.42
N ASP A 240 -17.11 17.19 -0.04
CA ASP A 240 -17.19 17.76 -1.40
C ASP A 240 -17.11 16.65 -2.47
N PHE A 241 -16.26 15.63 -2.23
CA PHE A 241 -16.17 14.45 -3.08
C PHE A 241 -17.45 13.60 -3.09
N ILE A 242 -18.03 13.34 -1.90
CA ILE A 242 -19.26 12.55 -1.78
C ILE A 242 -20.45 13.26 -2.46
N LEU A 243 -20.57 14.59 -2.29
CA LEU A 243 -21.65 15.36 -2.92
C LEU A 243 -21.57 15.28 -4.45
N LEU A 244 -20.37 15.40 -5.03
CA LEU A 244 -20.18 15.26 -6.48
C LEU A 244 -20.60 13.87 -7.00
N LEU A 245 -20.36 12.81 -6.23
CA LEU A 245 -20.81 11.45 -6.58
C LEU A 245 -22.33 11.25 -6.43
N GLN A 246 -23.00 12.07 -5.62
CA GLN A 246 -24.44 11.99 -5.37
C GLN A 246 -25.27 12.81 -6.36
N GLU A 247 -24.78 13.96 -6.82
CA GLU A 247 -25.47 14.84 -7.78
C GLU A 247 -25.66 14.23 -9.18
N LYS A 248 -25.02 13.10 -9.46
CA LYS A 248 -25.07 12.40 -10.76
C LYS A 248 -25.87 11.09 -10.76
N LYS A 249 -26.56 10.76 -9.66
CA LYS A 249 -27.55 9.67 -9.61
C LYS A 249 -28.96 10.16 -9.91
#